data_AF-A0A943GL96-F1
#
_entry.id   AF-A0A943GL96-F1
#
_cell.length_a   1.000
_cell.length_b   1.000
_cell.length_c   1.000
_cell.angle_alpha   90.00
_cell.angle_beta   90.00
_cell.angle_gamma   90.00
#
_symmetry.space_group_name_H-M   'P 1'
#
loop_
_entity.id
_entity.type
_entity.pdbx_description
1 polymer ?
#
loop_
_entity_poly.entity_id
_entity_poly.type
_entity_poly.pdbx_seq_one_letter_code
_entity_poly.pdbx_strand_id
1 'polypeptide(L)'
;MGKCYSRLSFQERLVIQKLYKKGMTMAETEKIARIIGRNRTTIYREVLHNTADGQPYNAKEAQKRAKANLKQKNIAKQLARGETTRKKVYVLFRENPDMTVKDMAGKIGCSRATVARYLSEIKSGSYPSKQMNN
;
A
#
# COMPACT_ATOMS: atom_id res chain seq x y z
N MET A 1 16.64 -20.31 -8.69
CA MET A 1 15.43 -19.80 -8.00
C MET A 1 15.08 -18.42 -8.58
N GLY A 2 13.90 -18.25 -9.18
CA GLY A 2 13.49 -16.96 -9.75
C GLY A 2 13.22 -15.93 -8.64
N LYS A 3 13.51 -14.65 -8.88
CA LYS A 3 13.24 -13.58 -7.89
C LYS A 3 11.72 -13.41 -7.72
N CYS A 4 11.18 -13.88 -6.60
CA CYS A 4 9.76 -13.81 -6.24
C CYS A 4 9.33 -12.37 -5.92
N TYR A 5 8.14 -11.95 -6.41
CA TYR A 5 7.31 -10.78 -6.05
C TYR A 5 7.96 -9.42 -5.71
N SER A 6 9.26 -9.24 -5.92
CA SER A 6 9.95 -7.98 -5.70
C SER A 6 9.78 -7.04 -6.89
N ARG A 7 9.88 -5.74 -6.62
CA ARG A 7 9.75 -4.70 -7.65
C ARG A 7 10.82 -4.90 -8.72
N LEU A 8 10.43 -4.65 -9.97
CA LEU A 8 11.37 -4.58 -11.08
C LEU A 8 12.33 -3.40 -10.86
N SER A 9 13.60 -3.66 -11.12
CA SER A 9 14.67 -2.68 -11.22
C SER A 9 14.54 -1.87 -12.51
N PHE A 10 15.26 -0.75 -12.59
CA PHE A 10 15.26 0.06 -13.81
C PHE A 10 15.87 -0.68 -15.01
N GLN A 11 16.93 -1.48 -14.78
CA GLN A 11 17.54 -2.37 -15.78
C GLN A 11 16.51 -3.34 -16.37
N GLU A 12 15.72 -3.99 -15.52
CA GLU A 12 14.67 -4.92 -15.98
C GLU A 12 13.58 -4.20 -16.79
N ARG A 13 13.20 -2.96 -16.41
CA ARG A 13 12.28 -2.14 -17.20
C ARG A 13 12.84 -1.78 -18.58
N LEU A 14 14.14 -1.46 -18.67
CA LEU A 14 14.80 -1.17 -19.95
C LEU A 14 14.80 -2.40 -20.87
N VAL A 15 14.97 -3.60 -20.32
CA VAL A 15 14.85 -4.86 -21.08
C VAL A 15 13.44 -5.02 -21.63
N ILE A 16 12.38 -4.80 -20.82
CA ILE A 16 10.99 -4.84 -21.31
C ILE A 16 10.80 -3.85 -22.45
N GLN A 17 11.23 -2.60 -22.31
CA GLN A 17 11.11 -1.60 -23.38
C GLN A 17 11.85 -2.01 -24.66
N LYS A 18 13.04 -2.60 -24.55
CA LYS A 18 13.80 -3.11 -25.70
C LYS A 18 13.06 -4.25 -26.41
N LEU A 19 12.42 -5.15 -25.65
CA LEU A 19 11.65 -6.26 -26.18
C LEU A 19 10.39 -5.77 -26.93
N TYR A 20 9.68 -4.78 -26.38
CA TYR A 20 8.55 -4.14 -27.07
C TYR A 20 8.97 -3.43 -28.36
N LYS A 21 10.13 -2.76 -28.37
CA LYS A 21 10.70 -2.19 -29.60
C LYS A 21 11.05 -3.23 -30.66
N LYS A 22 11.30 -4.48 -30.26
CA LYS A 22 11.52 -5.62 -31.16
C LYS A 22 10.20 -6.27 -31.63
N GLY A 23 9.06 -5.65 -31.35
CA GLY A 23 7.74 -6.16 -31.74
C GLY A 23 7.10 -7.09 -30.72
N MET A 24 7.71 -7.31 -29.55
CA MET A 24 7.03 -8.09 -28.51
C MET A 24 5.80 -7.35 -27.98
N THR A 25 4.76 -8.11 -27.66
CA THR A 25 3.50 -7.58 -27.16
C THR A 25 3.14 -8.15 -25.79
N MET A 26 2.06 -7.64 -25.21
CA MET A 26 1.54 -8.14 -23.93
C MET A 26 1.15 -9.62 -24.01
N ALA A 27 0.77 -10.14 -25.18
CA ALA A 27 0.51 -11.57 -25.39
C ALA A 27 1.76 -12.43 -25.12
N GLU A 28 2.96 -11.87 -25.34
CA GLU A 28 4.24 -12.57 -25.19
C GLU A 28 4.87 -12.36 -23.81
N THR A 29 4.08 -11.92 -22.82
CA THR A 29 4.53 -11.69 -21.44
C THR A 29 5.30 -12.88 -20.85
N GLU A 30 4.91 -14.10 -21.20
CA GLU A 30 5.60 -15.31 -20.74
C GLU A 30 7.04 -15.39 -21.27
N LYS A 31 7.26 -15.09 -22.55
CA LYS A 31 8.60 -15.06 -23.16
C LYS A 31 9.44 -13.96 -22.50
N ILE A 32 8.86 -12.78 -22.31
CA ILE A 32 9.52 -11.65 -21.63
C ILE A 32 9.93 -12.05 -20.22
N ALA A 33 9.05 -12.72 -19.48
CA ALA A 33 9.31 -13.16 -18.11
C ALA A 33 10.44 -14.19 -18.03
N ARG A 34 10.51 -15.13 -18.97
CA ARG A 34 11.61 -16.10 -19.08
C ARG A 34 12.94 -15.40 -19.36
N ILE A 35 12.98 -14.45 -20.29
CA ILE A 35 14.19 -13.67 -20.62
C ILE A 35 14.71 -12.90 -19.41
N ILE A 36 13.82 -12.28 -18.62
CA ILE A 36 14.19 -11.46 -17.46
C ILE A 36 14.44 -12.33 -16.21
N GLY A 37 14.02 -13.60 -16.21
CA GLY A 37 14.11 -14.49 -15.05
C GLY A 37 13.14 -14.08 -13.92
N ARG A 38 11.95 -13.59 -14.29
CA ARG A 38 10.93 -13.08 -13.37
C ARG A 38 9.61 -13.84 -13.48
N ASN A 39 8.78 -13.69 -12.45
CA ASN A 39 7.44 -14.26 -12.48
C ASN A 39 6.59 -13.58 -13.57
N ARG A 40 5.88 -14.38 -14.37
CA ARG A 40 4.99 -13.93 -15.46
C ARG A 40 4.01 -12.86 -15.00
N THR A 41 3.41 -13.04 -13.82
CA THR A 41 2.42 -12.10 -13.28
C THR A 41 3.03 -10.76 -12.89
N THR A 42 4.31 -10.75 -12.46
CA THR A 42 5.04 -9.50 -12.18
C THR A 42 5.23 -8.69 -13.46
N ILE A 43 5.65 -9.33 -14.56
CA ILE A 43 5.80 -8.66 -15.85
C ILE A 43 4.44 -8.20 -16.39
N TYR A 44 3.42 -9.07 -16.32
CA TYR A 44 2.07 -8.74 -16.77
C TYR A 44 1.55 -7.45 -16.11
N ARG A 45 1.60 -7.37 -14.78
CA ARG A 45 1.12 -6.19 -14.03
C ARG A 45 1.95 -4.95 -14.35
N GLU A 46 3.28 -5.10 -14.45
CA GLU A 46 4.15 -3.98 -14.82
C GLU A 46 3.78 -3.43 -16.19
N VAL A 47 3.59 -4.28 -17.20
CA VAL A 47 3.18 -3.85 -18.54
C VAL A 47 1.78 -3.22 -18.47
N LEU A 48 0.79 -3.93 -17.94
CA LEU A 48 -0.61 -3.51 -17.89
C LEU A 48 -0.79 -2.10 -17.31
N HIS A 49 -0.07 -1.77 -16.24
CA HIS A 49 -0.20 -0.46 -15.58
C HIS A 49 0.60 0.66 -16.25
N ASN A 50 1.48 0.34 -17.19
CA ASN A 50 2.42 1.29 -17.82
C ASN A 50 2.29 1.35 -19.35
N THR A 51 1.42 0.57 -19.96
CA THR A 51 0.94 0.74 -21.33
C THR A 51 -0.47 1.32 -21.28
N ALA A 52 -0.65 2.52 -21.83
CA ALA A 52 -1.98 3.05 -22.12
C ALA A 52 -2.44 2.50 -23.48
N ASP A 53 -3.75 2.57 -23.78
CA ASP A 53 -4.28 2.11 -25.05
C ASP A 53 -3.53 2.75 -26.22
N GLY A 54 -2.92 1.89 -27.05
CA GLY A 54 -2.14 2.29 -28.22
C GLY A 54 -0.72 2.81 -27.98
N GLN A 55 -0.25 2.91 -26.73
CA GLN A 55 1.10 3.45 -26.43
C GLN A 55 2.11 2.34 -26.06
N PRO A 56 3.33 2.35 -26.65
CA PRO A 56 4.36 1.36 -26.33
C PRO A 56 4.89 1.53 -24.90
N TYR A 57 5.33 0.43 -24.31
CA TYR A 57 5.89 0.43 -22.95
C TYR A 57 7.09 1.38 -22.81
N ASN A 58 7.04 2.29 -21.83
CA ASN A 58 8.10 3.26 -21.55
C ASN A 58 8.72 3.03 -20.16
N ALA A 59 9.98 2.62 -20.12
CA ALA A 59 10.67 2.28 -18.87
C ALA A 59 10.88 3.49 -17.95
N LYS A 60 11.11 4.69 -18.50
CA LYS A 60 11.32 5.91 -17.71
C LYS A 60 10.03 6.31 -16.99
N GLU A 61 8.92 6.31 -17.69
CA GLU A 61 7.61 6.61 -17.10
C GLU A 61 7.20 5.54 -16.08
N ALA A 62 7.42 4.26 -16.38
CA ALA A 62 7.16 3.17 -15.44
C ALA A 62 8.00 3.30 -14.15
N GLN A 63 9.28 3.66 -14.28
CA GLN A 63 10.16 3.92 -13.14
C GLN A 63 9.71 5.14 -12.34
N LYS A 64 9.27 6.22 -13.01
CA LYS A 64 8.74 7.43 -12.39
C LYS A 64 7.47 7.13 -11.59
N ARG A 65 6.51 6.40 -12.16
CA ARG A 65 5.30 5.93 -11.45
C ARG A 65 5.63 5.06 -10.26
N ALA A 66 6.54 4.11 -10.41
CA ALA A 66 6.96 3.25 -9.30
C ALA A 66 7.55 4.06 -8.13
N LYS A 67 8.37 5.09 -8.42
CA LYS A 67 8.90 6.02 -7.41
C LYS A 67 7.80 6.91 -6.80
N ALA A 68 6.87 7.41 -7.61
CA ALA A 68 5.75 8.22 -7.14
C ALA A 68 4.82 7.43 -6.20
N ASN A 69 4.50 6.18 -6.54
CA ASN A 69 3.67 5.30 -5.71
C ASN A 69 4.35 4.96 -4.36
N LEU A 70 5.68 4.91 -4.32
CA LEU A 70 6.41 4.80 -3.05
C LEU A 70 6.26 6.05 -2.19
N LYS A 71 6.36 7.24 -2.80
CA LYS A 71 6.16 8.53 -2.10
C LYS A 71 4.70 8.77 -1.68
N GLN A 72 3.73 8.28 -2.46
CA GLN A 72 2.29 8.43 -2.19
C GLN A 72 1.76 7.52 -1.08
N LYS A 73 2.53 6.57 -0.55
CA LYS A 73 2.23 6.00 0.77
C LYS A 73 2.38 7.11 1.79
N ASN A 74 1.33 7.91 1.95
CA ASN A 74 1.30 9.04 2.85
C ASN A 74 1.14 8.51 4.27
N ILE A 75 2.26 8.00 4.80
CA ILE A 75 2.39 7.47 6.15
C ILE A 75 1.88 8.53 7.13
N ALA A 76 2.19 9.81 6.92
CA ALA A 76 1.68 10.91 7.75
C ALA A 76 0.14 10.98 7.78
N LYS A 77 -0.54 10.90 6.62
CA LYS A 77 -2.02 10.87 6.56
C LYS A 77 -2.62 9.60 7.16
N GLN A 78 -1.91 8.48 7.12
CA GLN A 78 -2.34 7.23 7.77
C GLN A 78 -2.17 7.31 9.29
N LEU A 79 -1.04 7.85 9.76
CA LEU A 79 -0.76 8.09 11.17
C LEU A 79 -1.73 9.11 11.76
N ALA A 80 -2.00 10.22 11.08
CA ALA A 80 -2.96 11.23 11.53
C ALA A 80 -4.39 10.67 11.66
N ARG A 81 -4.82 9.81 10.73
CA ARG A 81 -6.10 9.07 10.84
C ARG A 81 -6.11 8.08 12.00
N GLY A 82 -4.98 7.40 12.22
CA GLY A 82 -4.79 6.50 13.35
C GLY A 82 -4.90 7.24 14.69
N GLU A 83 -4.20 8.36 14.82
CA GLU A 83 -4.15 9.19 16.03
C GLU A 83 -5.53 9.81 16.35
N THR A 84 -6.22 10.35 15.35
CA THR A 84 -7.59 10.88 15.54
C THR A 84 -8.59 9.81 15.96
N THR A 85 -8.47 8.59 15.41
CA THR A 85 -9.34 7.47 15.79
C THR A 85 -9.01 6.99 17.20
N ARG A 86 -7.72 6.89 17.54
CA ARG A 86 -7.24 6.50 18.88
C ARG A 86 -7.69 7.48 19.95
N LYS A 87 -7.57 8.81 19.71
CA LYS A 87 -8.08 9.85 20.62
C LYS A 87 -9.58 9.74 20.86
N LYS A 88 -10.37 9.46 19.82
CA LYS A 88 -11.83 9.22 19.95
C LYS A 88 -12.15 8.00 20.81
N VAL A 89 -11.41 6.89 20.65
CA VAL A 89 -11.57 5.69 21.50
C VAL A 89 -11.25 6.01 22.95
N TYR A 90 -10.18 6.77 23.21
CA TYR A 90 -9.81 7.17 24.57
C TYR A 90 -10.90 8.01 25.24
N VAL A 91 -11.42 9.04 24.56
CA VAL A 91 -12.49 9.90 25.11
C VAL A 91 -13.73 9.07 25.44
N LEU A 92 -14.21 8.23 24.52
CA LEU A 92 -15.38 7.37 24.78
C LEU A 92 -15.15 6.39 25.94
N PHE A 93 -13.94 5.82 26.06
CA PHE A 93 -13.60 4.94 27.17
C PHE A 93 -13.55 5.66 28.51
N ARG A 94 -13.11 6.93 28.54
CA ARG A 94 -13.10 7.75 29.77
C ARG A 94 -14.49 8.21 30.18
N GLU A 95 -15.33 8.56 29.21
CA GLU A 95 -16.71 8.99 29.46
C GLU A 95 -17.62 7.82 29.87
N ASN A 96 -17.41 6.63 29.30
CA ASN A 96 -18.17 5.42 29.63
C ASN A 96 -17.27 4.18 29.53
N PRO A 97 -16.60 3.78 30.64
CA PRO A 97 -15.68 2.64 30.69
C PRO A 97 -16.30 1.29 30.32
N ASP A 98 -17.60 1.13 30.52
CA ASP A 98 -18.35 -0.11 30.27
C ASP A 98 -18.92 -0.18 28.85
N MET A 99 -18.73 0.86 28.03
CA MET A 99 -19.19 0.87 26.64
C MET A 99 -18.54 -0.27 25.85
N THR A 100 -19.38 -1.00 25.10
CA THR A 100 -18.89 -2.14 24.33
C THR A 100 -18.07 -1.68 23.11
N VAL A 101 -17.13 -2.53 22.68
CA VAL A 101 -16.33 -2.32 21.45
C VAL A 101 -17.22 -2.12 20.22
N LYS A 102 -18.39 -2.79 20.18
CA LYS A 102 -19.36 -2.67 19.09
C LYS A 102 -19.95 -1.26 19.03
N ASP A 103 -20.34 -0.71 20.18
CA ASP A 103 -20.97 0.60 20.26
C ASP A 103 -19.97 1.72 20.00
N MET A 104 -18.75 1.60 20.53
CA MET A 104 -17.65 2.51 20.21
C MET A 104 -17.34 2.53 18.71
N ALA A 105 -17.28 1.35 18.07
CA ALA A 105 -17.04 1.23 16.63
C ALA A 105 -18.15 1.90 15.81
N GLY A 106 -19.41 1.73 16.22
CA GLY A 106 -20.56 2.40 15.63
C GLY A 106 -20.48 3.93 15.73
N LYS A 107 -20.17 4.46 16.92
CA LYS A 107 -20.03 5.91 17.15
C LYS A 107 -18.87 6.55 16.39
N ILE A 108 -17.74 5.86 16.31
CA ILE A 108 -16.53 6.38 15.67
C ILE A 108 -16.58 6.20 14.14
N GLY A 109 -17.35 5.24 13.65
CA GLY A 109 -17.39 4.88 12.23
C GLY A 109 -16.16 4.10 11.78
N CYS A 110 -15.65 3.17 12.61
CA CYS A 110 -14.49 2.35 12.29
C CYS A 110 -14.72 0.86 12.62
N SER A 111 -13.75 -0.01 12.31
CA SER A 111 -13.91 -1.44 12.56
C SER A 111 -13.78 -1.80 14.05
N ARG A 112 -14.53 -2.82 14.49
CA ARG A 112 -14.42 -3.38 15.86
C ARG A 112 -12.99 -3.77 16.22
N ALA A 113 -12.25 -4.35 15.27
CA ALA A 113 -10.84 -4.71 15.47
C ALA A 113 -9.94 -3.49 15.72
N THR A 114 -10.20 -2.36 15.04
CA THR A 114 -9.46 -1.11 15.26
C THR A 114 -9.68 -0.57 16.66
N VAL A 115 -10.95 -0.55 17.11
CA VAL A 115 -11.31 -0.13 18.47
C VAL A 115 -10.68 -1.05 19.51
N ALA A 116 -10.80 -2.37 19.35
CA ALA A 116 -10.25 -3.35 20.30
C ALA A 116 -8.73 -3.16 20.50
N ARG A 117 -7.99 -2.95 19.40
CA ARG A 117 -6.54 -2.68 19.44
C ARG A 117 -6.24 -1.40 20.21
N TYR A 118 -6.92 -0.29 19.91
CA TYR A 118 -6.66 0.97 20.62
C TYR A 118 -7.06 0.89 22.10
N LEU A 119 -8.14 0.20 22.41
CA LEU A 119 -8.57 -0.02 23.79
C LEU A 119 -7.53 -0.85 24.56
N SER A 120 -6.92 -1.86 23.95
CA SER A 120 -5.84 -2.63 24.59
C SER A 120 -4.58 -1.79 24.81
N GLU A 121 -4.22 -0.92 23.86
CA GLU A 121 -3.10 0.03 24.01
C GLU A 121 -3.34 1.03 25.15
N ILE A 122 -4.58 1.52 25.29
CA ILE A 122 -4.98 2.43 26.37
C ILE A 122 -4.94 1.73 27.73
N LYS A 123 -5.54 0.53 27.81
CA LYS A 123 -5.59 -0.25 29.07
C LYS A 123 -4.22 -0.72 29.53
N SER A 124 -3.30 -1.00 28.61
CA SER A 124 -1.91 -1.37 28.91
C SER A 124 -1.01 -0.18 29.28
N GLY A 125 -1.53 1.05 29.26
CA GLY A 125 -0.73 2.26 29.53
C GLY A 125 0.25 2.63 28.43
N SER A 126 0.22 1.93 27.30
CA SER A 126 1.06 2.21 26.13
C SER A 126 0.64 3.47 25.37
N TYR A 127 -0.49 4.08 25.72
CA TYR A 127 -0.95 5.37 25.17
C TYR A 127 -0.69 6.52 26.15
N PRO A 128 0.24 7.46 25.84
CA PRO A 128 0.60 8.53 26.77
C PRO A 128 -0.51 9.59 26.87
N SER A 129 -1.02 9.82 28.09
CA SER A 129 -2.05 10.83 28.40
C SER A 129 -1.64 12.29 28.12
N LYS A 130 -0.33 12.56 27.93
CA LYS A 130 0.22 13.90 27.68
C LYS A 130 -0.12 14.49 26.31
N GLN A 131 -0.70 13.70 25.39
CA GLN A 131 -1.06 14.17 24.03
C GLN A 131 -2.45 14.84 23.94
N MET A 132 -3.06 15.20 25.08
CA MET A 132 -4.44 15.68 25.17
C MET A 132 -4.60 17.19 25.40
N ASN A 133 -3.53 17.91 25.71
CA ASN A 133 -3.55 19.37 25.89
C ASN A 133 -2.94 20.05 24.66
N ASN A 134 -3.74 20.22 23.62
CA ASN A 134 -3.59 21.22 22.55
C ASN A 134 -4.92 21.32 21.80
#